data_AF-A0A852Z3T5-F1
#
_entry.id   AF-A0A852Z3T5-F1
#
_cell.length_a   1.000
_cell.length_b   1.000
_cell.length_c   1.000
_cell.angle_alpha   90.00
_cell.angle_beta   90.00
_cell.angle_gamma   90.00
#
_symmetry.space_group_name_H-M   'P 1'
#
loop_
_entity.id
_entity.type
_entity.pdbx_description
1 polymer ?
#
loop_
_entity_poly.entity_id
_entity_poly.type
_entity_poly.pdbx_seq_one_letter_code
_entity_poly.pdbx_strand_id
1 'polypeptide(L)'
;MLEVPLDGFEWPGPVVWWNPVDGFRHAFDAGQRTRPGQNRETLCGSNVVLIDPSELDWLLPTCDICMSAAVERGRTKEERLAETRRRLRERFGRSGEVF
;
A
#
# COMPACT_ATOMS: atom_id res chain seq x y z
N MET A 1 -19.67 24.67 0.80
CA MET A 1 -18.40 23.93 0.86
C MET A 1 -18.45 23.16 2.17
N LEU A 2 -18.76 21.86 2.13
CA LEU A 2 -18.89 21.04 3.34
C LEU A 2 -17.49 20.58 3.73
N GLU A 3 -16.95 21.13 4.82
CA GLU A 3 -15.71 20.66 5.43
C GLU A 3 -16.03 19.38 6.20
N VAL A 4 -15.54 18.25 5.70
CA VAL A 4 -15.64 16.96 6.38
C VAL A 4 -14.46 16.88 7.36
N PRO A 5 -14.68 16.76 8.67
CA PRO A 5 -13.59 16.59 9.63
C PRO A 5 -12.86 15.28 9.33
N LEU A 6 -11.57 15.37 8.96
CA LEU A 6 -10.71 14.22 8.69
C LEU A 6 -10.06 13.63 9.97
N ASP A 7 -10.51 14.06 11.14
CA ASP A 7 -10.03 13.55 12.43
C ASP A 7 -10.59 12.15 12.68
N GLY A 8 -9.94 11.15 12.09
CA GLY A 8 -10.27 9.73 12.28
C GLY A 8 -9.83 8.80 11.14
N PHE A 9 -9.34 9.33 10.02
CA PHE A 9 -8.87 8.52 8.90
C PHE A 9 -7.39 8.79 8.61
N GLU A 10 -6.51 8.41 9.56
CA GLU A 10 -5.09 8.31 9.25
C GLU A 10 -4.89 7.20 8.22
N TRP A 11 -4.64 7.58 6.97
CA TRP A 11 -4.34 6.63 5.91
C TRP A 11 -3.00 5.95 6.23
N PRO A 12 -2.95 4.62 6.42
CA PRO A 12 -1.75 3.91 6.87
C PRO A 12 -0.68 3.75 5.78
N GLY A 13 -0.72 4.59 4.75
CA GLY A 13 0.07 4.47 3.53
C GLY A 13 -0.33 3.30 2.64
N PRO A 14 0.33 3.16 1.48
CA PRO A 14 0.01 2.11 0.52
C PRO A 14 0.47 0.73 1.00
N VAL A 15 -0.01 -0.30 0.32
CA VAL A 15 0.48 -1.69 0.46
C VAL A 15 1.68 -1.93 -0.47
N VAL A 16 1.65 -1.30 -1.64
CA VAL A 16 2.70 -1.29 -2.66
C VAL A 16 2.66 0.04 -3.41
N TRP A 17 3.76 0.41 -4.04
CA TRP A 17 3.76 1.45 -5.06
C TRP A 17 3.69 0.82 -6.45
N TRP A 18 3.03 1.48 -7.39
CA TRP A 18 2.97 1.05 -8.79
C TRP A 18 3.80 1.97 -9.68
N ASN A 19 4.39 1.42 -10.73
CA ASN A 19 4.99 2.17 -11.83
C ASN A 19 4.88 1.31 -13.11
N PRO A 20 4.34 1.84 -14.22
CA PRO A 20 4.40 1.19 -15.52
C PRO A 20 5.85 1.19 -16.02
N VAL A 21 6.36 0.04 -16.44
CA VAL A 21 7.71 -0.11 -17.01
C VAL A 21 7.76 -1.46 -17.76
N ASP A 22 8.54 -1.53 -18.84
CA ASP A 22 8.69 -2.74 -19.65
C ASP A 22 7.37 -3.37 -20.14
N GLY A 23 6.38 -2.52 -20.45
CA GLY A 23 5.09 -2.95 -21.00
C GLY A 23 4.05 -3.43 -19.99
N PHE A 24 4.34 -3.39 -18.69
CA PHE A 24 3.41 -3.74 -17.63
C PHE A 24 3.43 -2.75 -16.47
N ARG A 25 2.36 -2.70 -15.68
CA ARG A 25 2.39 -2.10 -14.34
C ARG A 25 3.00 -3.08 -13.35
N HIS A 26 4.13 -2.68 -12.76
CA HIS A 26 4.82 -3.44 -11.73
C HIS A 26 4.60 -2.85 -10.34
N ALA A 27 4.59 -3.73 -9.33
CA ALA A 27 4.51 -3.35 -7.93
C ALA A 27 5.92 -3.26 -7.33
N PHE A 28 6.07 -2.34 -6.39
CA PHE A 28 7.30 -2.10 -5.62
C PHE A 28 6.97 -2.01 -4.13
N ASP A 29 7.97 -2.28 -3.30
CA ASP A 29 7.82 -2.23 -1.85
C ASP A 29 7.33 -0.85 -1.35
N ALA A 30 6.42 -0.87 -0.37
CA ALA A 30 5.79 0.33 0.19
C ALA A 30 6.71 1.18 1.07
N GLY A 31 7.83 0.62 1.57
CA GLY A 31 8.75 1.29 2.50
C GLY A 31 9.42 2.53 1.90
N GLN A 32 9.47 2.65 0.57
CA GLN A 32 9.96 3.84 -0.12
C GLN A 32 9.02 4.22 -1.25
N ARG A 33 8.64 5.51 -1.33
CA ARG A 33 7.88 6.05 -2.45
C ARG A 33 8.68 5.97 -3.75
N THR A 34 8.03 5.49 -4.81
CA THR A 34 8.58 5.47 -6.17
C THR A 34 8.78 6.90 -6.70
N ARG A 35 9.97 7.16 -7.27
CA ARG A 35 10.31 8.39 -7.98
C ARG A 35 10.99 8.06 -9.31
N PRO A 36 10.75 8.81 -10.39
CA PRO A 36 11.44 8.60 -11.67
C PRO A 36 12.97 8.59 -11.52
N GLY A 37 13.64 7.76 -12.30
CA GLY A 37 15.10 7.60 -12.34
C GLY A 37 15.68 6.71 -11.24
N GLN A 38 14.88 6.21 -10.28
CA GLN A 38 15.36 5.25 -9.29
C GLN A 38 15.52 3.86 -9.91
N ASN A 39 16.60 3.16 -9.59
CA ASN A 39 16.69 1.71 -9.83
C ASN A 39 16.01 0.97 -8.67
N ARG A 40 15.01 0.14 -8.97
CA ARG A 40 14.26 -0.61 -7.97
C ARG A 40 13.97 -2.02 -8.45
N GLU A 41 13.93 -2.94 -7.48
CA GLU A 41 13.44 -4.30 -7.68
C GLU A 41 11.90 -4.31 -7.59
N THR A 42 11.27 -4.91 -8.59
CA THR A 42 9.82 -5.17 -8.61
C THR A 42 9.49 -6.37 -7.73
N LEU A 43 8.22 -6.52 -7.33
CA LEU A 43 7.80 -7.70 -6.56
C LEU A 43 7.88 -9.01 -7.35
N CYS A 44 8.00 -8.96 -8.69
CA CYS A 44 8.24 -10.14 -9.52
C CYS A 44 9.73 -10.43 -9.75
N GLY A 45 10.64 -9.70 -9.12
CA GLY A 45 12.10 -9.96 -9.13
C GLY A 45 12.87 -9.26 -10.25
N SER A 46 12.24 -8.40 -11.05
CA SER A 46 12.92 -7.62 -12.09
C SER A 46 13.55 -6.37 -11.50
N ASN A 47 14.79 -6.04 -11.89
CA ASN A 47 15.41 -4.76 -11.57
C ASN A 47 15.19 -3.78 -12.71
N VAL A 48 14.55 -2.65 -12.43
CA VAL A 48 14.09 -1.68 -13.44
C VAL A 48 14.40 -0.25 -13.00
N VAL A 49 14.61 0.63 -13.98
CA VAL A 49 14.69 2.08 -13.73
C VAL A 49 13.29 2.65 -13.86
N LEU A 50 12.80 3.28 -12.80
CA LEU A 50 11.47 3.88 -12.79
C LEU A 50 11.36 5.01 -13.80
N ILE A 51 10.28 5.02 -14.57
CA ILE A 51 9.97 6.08 -15.51
C ILE A 51 9.06 7.13 -14.87
N ASP A 52 8.97 8.30 -15.51
CA ASP A 52 7.89 9.25 -15.29
C ASP A 52 6.72 8.88 -16.22
N PRO A 53 5.69 8.18 -15.74
CA PRO A 53 4.70 7.56 -16.62
C PRO A 53 3.68 8.59 -17.08
N SER A 54 3.32 8.54 -18.36
CA SER A 54 2.18 9.27 -18.89
C SER A 54 0.85 8.63 -18.46
N GLU A 55 -0.26 9.34 -18.68
CA GLU A 55 -1.62 8.81 -18.48
C GLU A 55 -1.88 7.52 -19.28
N LEU A 56 -1.29 7.40 -20.48
CA LEU A 56 -1.46 6.21 -21.32
C LEU A 56 -0.67 5.01 -20.79
N ASP A 57 0.50 5.24 -20.19
CA ASP A 57 1.30 4.15 -19.60
C ASP A 57 0.56 3.49 -18.44
N TRP A 58 -0.28 4.24 -17.73
CA TRP A 58 -1.16 3.71 -16.70
C TRP A 58 -2.27 2.80 -17.24
N LEU A 59 -2.48 2.71 -18.55
CA LEU A 59 -3.43 1.78 -19.16
C LEU A 59 -2.82 0.41 -19.49
N LEU A 60 -1.49 0.26 -19.40
CA LEU A 60 -0.80 -1.02 -19.62
C LEU A 60 -1.35 -2.14 -18.71
N PRO A 61 -1.28 -3.41 -19.11
CA PRO A 61 -1.70 -4.51 -18.25
C PRO A 61 -0.91 -4.53 -16.93
N THR A 62 -1.51 -5.02 -15.84
CA THR A 62 -0.74 -5.28 -14.61
C THR A 62 0.02 -6.58 -14.74
N CYS A 63 1.27 -6.64 -14.26
CA CYS A 63 1.97 -7.90 -14.09
C CYS A 63 1.23 -8.79 -13.06
N ASP A 64 0.79 -9.98 -13.46
CA ASP A 64 -0.01 -10.87 -12.61
C ASP A 64 0.70 -11.27 -11.32
N ILE A 65 2.00 -11.54 -11.38
CA ILE A 65 2.81 -11.85 -10.19
C ILE A 65 2.82 -10.68 -9.21
N CYS A 66 3.00 -9.45 -9.73
CA CYS A 66 2.95 -8.24 -8.91
C CYS A 66 1.57 -8.03 -8.29
N MET A 67 0.49 -8.29 -9.04
CA MET A 67 -0.88 -8.20 -8.54
C MET A 67 -1.14 -9.19 -7.41
N SER A 68 -0.80 -10.47 -7.59
CA SER A 68 -0.94 -11.49 -6.55
C SER A 68 -0.16 -11.14 -5.28
N ALA A 69 1.09 -10.67 -5.44
CA ALA A 69 1.92 -10.24 -4.31
C ALA A 69 1.32 -9.02 -3.58
N ALA A 70 0.75 -8.06 -4.31
CA ALA A 70 0.10 -6.90 -3.71
C ALA A 70 -1.14 -7.28 -2.90
N VAL A 71 -1.98 -8.19 -3.42
CA VAL A 71 -3.15 -8.72 -2.71
C VAL A 71 -2.75 -9.41 -1.41
N GLU A 72 -1.73 -10.27 -1.46
CA GLU A 72 -1.27 -11.02 -0.29
C GLU A 72 -0.72 -10.10 0.81
N ARG A 73 0.09 -9.10 0.40
CA ARG A 73 0.57 -8.06 1.30
C ARG A 73 -0.58 -7.25 1.91
N GLY A 74 -1.65 -7.02 1.15
CA GLY A 74 -2.86 -6.33 1.61
C GLY A 74 -3.54 -7.09 2.74
N ARG A 75 -3.80 -8.39 2.53
CA ARG A 75 -4.36 -9.28 3.54
C ARG A 75 -3.52 -9.33 4.81
N THR A 76 -2.21 -9.50 4.66
CA THR A 76 -1.27 -9.50 5.79
C THR A 76 -1.32 -8.18 6.57
N LYS A 77 -1.43 -7.03 5.88
CA LYS A 77 -1.54 -5.71 6.52
C LYS A 77 -2.84 -5.58 7.32
N GLU A 78 -3.96 -6.01 6.74
CA GLU A 78 -5.28 -5.99 7.39
C GLU A 78 -5.31 -6.87 8.64
N GLU A 79 -4.76 -8.08 8.57
CA GLU A 79 -4.66 -8.99 9.71
C GLU A 79 -3.85 -8.39 10.86
N ARG A 80 -2.68 -7.79 10.56
CA ARG A 80 -1.85 -7.11 11.56
C ARG A 80 -2.57 -5.93 12.20
N LEU A 81 -3.32 -5.15 11.42
CA LEU A 81 -4.12 -4.03 11.93
C LEU A 81 -5.26 -4.52 12.82
N ALA A 82 -5.96 -5.59 12.42
CA ALA A 82 -7.01 -6.21 13.21
C ALA A 82 -6.48 -6.76 14.54
N GLU A 83 -5.34 -7.44 14.52
CA GLU A 83 -4.68 -7.92 15.73
C GLU A 83 -4.25 -6.77 16.65
N THR A 84 -3.64 -5.71 16.09
CA THR A 84 -3.24 -4.53 16.85
C THR A 84 -4.44 -3.88 17.51
N ARG A 85 -5.55 -3.73 16.78
CA ARG A 85 -6.81 -3.18 17.30
C ARG A 85 -7.40 -4.06 18.40
N ARG A 86 -7.34 -5.39 18.26
CA ARG A 86 -7.76 -6.34 19.31
C ARG A 86 -6.93 -6.16 20.58
N ARG A 87 -5.60 -6.15 20.47
CA ARG A 87 -4.68 -5.97 21.61
C ARG A 87 -4.90 -4.64 22.33
N LEU A 88 -5.13 -3.55 21.56
CA LEU A 88 -5.44 -2.24 22.14
C LEU A 88 -6.78 -2.28 22.91
N ARG A 89 -7.81 -2.93 22.37
CA ARG A 89 -9.10 -3.11 23.06
C ARG A 89 -8.96 -3.95 24.32
N GLU A 90 -8.18 -5.02 24.32
CA GLU A 90 -7.94 -5.84 25.51
C GLU A 90 -7.17 -5.06 26.59
N ARG A 91 -6.20 -4.24 26.20
CA ARG A 91 -5.36 -3.46 27.12
C ARG A 91 -6.07 -2.24 27.72
N PHE A 92 -6.91 -1.57 26.94
CA PHE A 92 -7.52 -0.28 27.32
C PHE A 92 -9.05 -0.32 27.44
N GLY A 93 -9.72 -1.40 27.02
CA GLY A 93 -11.19 -1.52 26.95
C GLY A 93 -11.88 -1.81 28.29
N ARG A 94 -11.25 -1.51 29.43
CA ARG A 94 -11.84 -1.66 30.77
C ARG A 94 -11.60 -0.40 31.61
N SER A 95 -12.22 0.70 31.20
CA SER A 95 -12.35 1.93 32.00
C SER A 95 -13.68 2.61 31.66
N GLY A 96 -14.77 1.84 31.79
CA GLY A 96 -16.14 2.29 31.61
C GLY A 96 -17.11 1.71 32.65
N GLU A 97 -16.58 1.17 33.74
CA GLU A 97 -17.35 0.91 34.97
C GLU A 97 -16.55 1.56 36.08
N VAL A 98 -17.01 2.71 36.61
CA VAL A 98 -16.89 3.14 38.00
C VAL A 98 -17.77 4.40 38.18
N PHE A 99 -18.87 4.18 38.90
CA PHE A 99 -19.90 5.08 39.48
C PHE A 99 -20.87 5.81 38.54
#